data_AF-A0A552JS34-F1
#
_entry.id   AF-A0A552JS34-F1
#
_cell.length_a   1.000
_cell.length_b   1.000
_cell.length_c   1.000
_cell.angle_alpha   90.00
_cell.angle_beta   90.00
_cell.angle_gamma   90.00
#
_symmetry.space_group_name_H-M   'P 1'
#
loop_
_entity.id
_entity.type
_entity.pdbx_description
1 polymer ?
#
loop_
_entity_poly.entity_id
_entity_poly.type
_entity_poly.pdbx_seq_one_letter_code
_entity_poly.pdbx_strand_id
1 'polypeptide(L)'
;MTWRGSTDTKDRIFAALVYLLPLYSAFAFGIFIFQQIPFLGAALAIALYPLAFLYSSLGSFGSLIIFFVLFFAVVRNPRISHFIRFNTMQAILIDILVYLLGLALGFFAQGLGANLVVETLFNVVFLGAFAACVYSIIQSVIGKYADIPTISEAAYSQVGG
;
A
#
# COMPACT_ATOMS: atom_id res chain seq x y z
N MET A 1 -5.52 23.33 21.91
CA MET A 1 -4.75 22.83 20.75
C MET A 1 -5.65 22.89 19.53
N THR A 2 -5.77 24.06 18.92
CA THR A 2 -6.54 24.29 17.70
C THR A 2 -5.54 24.76 16.64
N TRP A 3 -5.69 24.28 15.41
CA TRP A 3 -4.96 24.61 14.17
C TRP A 3 -4.09 23.51 13.55
N ARG A 4 -4.74 22.61 12.80
CA ARG A 4 -4.35 22.30 11.41
C ARG A 4 -5.64 22.37 10.59
N GLY A 5 -5.64 23.16 9.52
CA GLY A 5 -6.83 23.47 8.72
C GLY A 5 -7.54 22.20 8.28
N SER A 6 -8.86 22.29 8.10
CA SER A 6 -9.67 21.26 7.44
C SER A 6 -8.85 20.63 6.31
N THR A 7 -8.48 19.36 6.44
CA THR A 7 -7.81 18.63 5.38
C THR A 7 -8.60 18.85 4.10
N ASP A 8 -8.00 19.53 3.12
CA ASP A 8 -8.70 19.87 1.88
C ASP A 8 -9.22 18.58 1.24
N THR A 9 -10.37 18.64 0.56
CA THR A 9 -10.94 17.49 -0.14
C THR A 9 -9.93 16.88 -1.10
N LYS A 10 -9.09 17.71 -1.73
CA LYS A 10 -7.97 17.28 -2.57
C LYS A 10 -6.96 16.43 -1.79
N ASP A 11 -6.54 16.91 -0.62
CA ASP A 11 -5.58 16.19 0.23
C ASP A 11 -6.12 14.84 0.68
N ARG A 12 -7.42 14.75 0.97
CA ARG A 12 -8.11 13.50 1.32
C ARG A 12 -8.08 12.50 0.17
N ILE A 13 -8.36 12.96 -1.05
CA ILE A 13 -8.34 12.13 -2.26
C ILE A 13 -6.91 11.63 -2.54
N PHE A 14 -5.92 12.53 -2.58
CA PHE A 14 -4.54 12.14 -2.86
C PHE A 14 -3.96 11.22 -1.78
N ALA A 15 -4.24 11.50 -0.51
CA ALA A 15 -3.84 10.63 0.59
C ALA A 15 -4.49 9.25 0.54
N ALA A 16 -5.74 9.14 0.06
CA ALA A 16 -6.38 7.84 -0.13
C ALA A 16 -5.77 7.08 -1.33
N LEU A 17 -5.51 7.78 -2.44
CA LEU A 17 -5.01 7.16 -3.68
C LEU A 17 -3.64 6.49 -3.53
N VAL A 18 -2.76 6.99 -2.67
CA VAL A 18 -1.43 6.40 -2.49
C VAL A 18 -1.47 4.96 -1.96
N TYR A 19 -2.54 4.56 -1.27
CA TYR A 19 -2.71 3.19 -0.78
C TYR A 19 -3.10 2.18 -1.86
N LEU A 20 -3.41 2.64 -3.08
CA LEU A 20 -3.55 1.74 -4.22
C LEU A 20 -2.22 1.08 -4.60
N LEU A 21 -1.07 1.68 -4.26
CA LEU A 21 0.27 1.15 -4.54
C LEU A 21 0.57 -0.13 -3.75
N PRO A 22 0.55 -0.14 -2.40
CA PRO A 22 0.72 -1.38 -1.65
C PRO A 22 -0.37 -2.41 -1.98
N LEU A 23 -1.58 -1.96 -2.31
CA LEU A 23 -2.67 -2.86 -2.72
C LEU A 23 -2.37 -3.54 -4.06
N TYR A 24 -1.78 -2.83 -5.02
CA TYR A 24 -1.29 -3.39 -6.28
C TYR A 24 -0.21 -4.44 -6.04
N SER A 25 0.79 -4.13 -5.21
CA SER A 25 1.84 -5.09 -4.86
C SER A 25 1.31 -6.32 -4.13
N ALA A 26 0.29 -6.14 -3.28
CA ALA A 26 -0.36 -7.23 -2.56
C ALA A 26 -1.25 -8.11 -3.45
N PHE A 27 -1.68 -7.61 -4.62
CA PHE A 27 -2.67 -8.27 -5.48
C PHE A 27 -2.25 -9.71 -5.86
N ALA A 28 -0.97 -9.94 -6.13
CA ALA A 28 -0.46 -11.27 -6.49
C ALA A 28 -0.65 -12.32 -5.39
N PHE A 29 -0.67 -11.92 -4.12
CA PHE A 29 -0.89 -12.81 -2.98
C PHE A 29 -2.37 -13.21 -2.81
N GLY A 30 -3.30 -12.48 -3.43
CA GLY A 30 -4.73 -12.73 -3.33
C GLY A 30 -5.24 -13.89 -4.20
N ILE A 31 -4.36 -14.58 -4.94
CA ILE A 31 -4.74 -15.57 -5.96
C ILE A 31 -5.72 -16.64 -5.45
N PHE A 32 -5.51 -17.19 -4.26
CA PHE A 32 -6.37 -18.22 -3.68
C PHE A 32 -7.74 -17.64 -3.25
N ILE A 33 -7.75 -16.45 -2.65
CA ILE A 33 -8.99 -15.74 -2.30
C ILE A 33 -9.78 -15.37 -3.55
N PHE A 34 -9.13 -14.97 -4.64
CA PHE A 34 -9.81 -14.60 -5.87
C PHE A 34 -10.42 -15.79 -6.60
N GLN A 35 -9.89 -17.00 -6.42
CA GLN A 35 -10.55 -18.22 -6.91
C GLN A 35 -11.85 -18.50 -6.15
N GLN A 36 -11.89 -18.22 -4.85
CA GLN A 36 -13.07 -18.41 -4.00
C GLN A 36 -14.08 -17.27 -4.13
N ILE A 37 -13.59 -16.04 -4.34
CA ILE A 37 -14.38 -14.81 -4.45
C ILE A 37 -13.96 -14.05 -5.72
N PRO A 38 -14.35 -14.53 -6.92
CA PRO A 38 -13.90 -13.94 -8.19
C PRO A 38 -14.29 -12.47 -8.36
N PHE A 39 -15.44 -12.07 -7.83
CA PHE A 39 -15.90 -10.69 -7.88
C PHE A 39 -14.93 -9.72 -7.19
N LEU A 40 -14.31 -10.12 -6.08
CA LEU A 40 -13.33 -9.28 -5.37
C LEU A 40 -12.08 -9.07 -6.23
N GLY A 41 -11.56 -10.15 -6.84
CA GLY A 41 -10.42 -10.09 -7.75
C GLY A 41 -10.69 -9.19 -8.95
N ALA A 42 -11.87 -9.32 -9.56
CA ALA A 42 -12.29 -8.49 -10.70
C ALA A 42 -12.43 -7.00 -10.32
N ALA A 43 -13.07 -6.70 -9.18
CA ALA A 43 -13.23 -5.32 -8.71
C ALA A 43 -11.88 -4.65 -8.43
N LEU A 44 -10.96 -5.36 -7.78
CA LEU A 44 -9.61 -4.87 -7.53
C LEU A 44 -8.80 -4.71 -8.81
N ALA A 45 -8.89 -5.65 -9.76
CA ALA A 45 -8.22 -5.54 -11.04
C ALA A 45 -8.64 -4.27 -11.81
N ILE A 46 -9.94 -3.94 -11.80
CA ILE A 46 -10.45 -2.70 -12.41
C ILE A 46 -9.88 -1.46 -11.69
N ALA A 47 -9.95 -1.43 -10.36
CA ALA A 47 -9.47 -0.30 -9.57
C ALA A 47 -7.95 -0.06 -9.73
N LEU A 48 -7.18 -1.13 -9.91
CA LEU A 48 -5.73 -1.11 -10.00
C LEU A 48 -5.21 -1.04 -11.44
N TYR A 49 -6.09 -1.09 -12.45
CA TYR A 49 -5.70 -1.05 -13.86
C TYR A 49 -4.79 0.13 -14.23
N PRO A 50 -5.03 1.38 -13.75
CA PRO A 50 -4.13 2.49 -14.03
C PRO A 50 -2.71 2.27 -13.49
N LEU A 51 -2.58 1.63 -12.32
CA LEU A 51 -1.30 1.27 -11.76
C LEU A 51 -0.63 0.18 -12.58
N ALA A 52 -1.37 -0.85 -13.04
CA ALA A 52 -0.82 -1.89 -13.89
C ALA A 52 -0.20 -1.32 -15.18
N PHE A 53 -0.85 -0.33 -15.80
CA PHE A 53 -0.30 0.40 -16.94
C PHE A 53 0.97 1.18 -16.56
N LEU A 54 0.97 1.90 -15.44
CA LEU A 54 2.14 2.64 -14.96
C LEU A 54 3.34 1.70 -14.70
N TYR A 55 3.15 0.63 -13.94
CA TYR A 55 4.23 -0.31 -13.62
C TYR A 55 4.77 -1.02 -14.87
N SER A 56 3.90 -1.40 -15.81
CA SER A 56 4.36 -2.03 -17.07
C SER A 56 5.21 -1.08 -17.93
N SER A 57 4.93 0.22 -17.90
CA SER A 57 5.74 1.23 -18.60
C SER A 57 7.15 1.44 -18.01
N LEU A 58 7.34 1.12 -16.72
CA LEU A 58 8.61 1.30 -16.01
C LEU A 58 9.49 0.03 -16.00
N GLY A 59 8.97 -1.09 -16.53
CA GLY A 59 9.68 -2.36 -16.61
C GLY A 59 10.01 -2.97 -15.24
N SER A 60 11.08 -3.76 -15.18
CA SER A 60 11.45 -4.57 -14.01
C SER A 60 11.79 -3.77 -12.75
N PHE A 61 12.12 -2.49 -12.88
CA PHE A 61 12.46 -1.61 -11.74
C PHE A 61 11.29 -0.71 -11.31
N GLY A 62 10.08 -0.92 -11.84
CA GLY A 62 8.91 -0.06 -11.60
C GLY A 62 8.65 0.23 -10.12
N SER A 63 8.58 -0.79 -9.26
CA SER A 63 8.35 -0.60 -7.82
C SER A 63 9.42 0.27 -7.16
N LEU A 64 10.69 0.03 -7.50
CA LEU A 64 11.82 0.78 -6.93
C LEU A 64 11.83 2.24 -7.41
N ILE A 65 11.53 2.47 -8.68
CA ILE A 65 11.42 3.82 -9.26
C ILE A 65 10.29 4.58 -8.56
N ILE A 66 9.11 3.96 -8.44
CA ILE A 66 7.94 4.59 -7.79
C ILE A 66 8.24 4.89 -6.32
N PHE A 67 8.90 3.98 -5.60
CA PHE A 67 9.37 4.22 -4.24
C PHE A 67 10.22 5.50 -4.16
N PHE A 68 11.28 5.62 -4.97
CA PHE A 68 12.17 6.78 -4.92
C PHE A 68 11.45 8.07 -5.33
N VAL A 69 10.62 8.02 -6.36
CA VAL A 69 9.84 9.18 -6.81
C VAL A 69 8.93 9.67 -5.70
N LEU A 70 8.14 8.79 -5.07
CA LEU A 70 7.25 9.20 -3.99
C LEU A 70 8.01 9.65 -2.75
N PHE A 71 9.11 8.98 -2.40
CA PHE A 71 9.91 9.38 -1.25
C PHE A 71 10.51 10.78 -1.43
N PHE A 72 11.18 11.05 -2.55
CA PHE A 72 11.85 12.33 -2.76
C PHE A 72 10.87 13.45 -3.16
N ALA A 73 9.94 13.19 -4.07
CA ALA A 73 9.04 14.22 -4.60
C ALA A 73 7.87 14.52 -3.67
N VAL A 74 7.42 13.54 -2.87
CA VAL A 74 6.27 13.67 -1.96
C VAL A 74 6.72 13.75 -0.51
N VAL A 75 7.25 12.66 0.05
CA VAL A 75 7.52 12.55 1.49
C VAL A 75 8.52 13.61 1.98
N ARG A 76 9.59 13.85 1.23
CA ARG A 76 10.64 14.81 1.57
C ARG A 76 10.37 16.24 1.10
N ASN A 77 9.24 16.49 0.45
CA ASN A 77 8.91 17.82 -0.07
C ASN A 77 8.03 18.61 0.92
N PRO A 78 8.57 19.66 1.58
CA PRO A 78 7.82 20.41 2.59
C PRO A 78 6.69 21.28 2.00
N ARG A 79 6.62 21.43 0.67
CA ARG A 79 5.51 22.14 0.01
C ARG A 79 4.23 21.31 -0.06
N ILE A 80 4.32 20.00 0.14
CA ILE A 80 3.17 19.09 0.18
C ILE A 80 2.65 19.01 1.61
N SER A 81 1.33 18.92 1.77
CA SER A 81 0.73 18.89 3.10
C SER A 81 1.23 17.71 3.92
N HIS A 82 1.39 17.93 5.23
CA HIS A 82 1.82 16.88 6.16
C HIS A 82 0.92 15.64 6.07
N PHE A 83 -0.38 15.84 5.81
CA PHE A 83 -1.34 14.75 5.67
C PHE A 83 -1.03 13.82 4.50
N ILE A 84 -0.76 14.37 3.32
CA ILE A 84 -0.37 13.57 2.14
C ILE A 84 0.99 12.90 2.40
N ARG A 85 1.96 13.64 2.95
CA ARG A 85 3.31 13.12 3.23
C ARG A 85 3.28 11.93 4.18
N PHE A 86 2.50 12.01 5.25
CA PHE A 86 2.27 10.91 6.19
C PHE A 86 1.66 9.69 5.49
N ASN A 87 0.53 9.86 4.81
CA ASN A 87 -0.16 8.73 4.16
C ASN A 87 0.70 8.09 3.06
N THR A 88 1.47 8.91 2.33
CA THR A 88 2.42 8.40 1.33
C THR A 88 3.52 7.58 1.98
N MET A 89 4.11 8.06 3.09
CA MET A 89 5.14 7.31 3.81
C MET A 89 4.58 6.00 4.38
N GLN A 90 3.38 6.02 4.96
CA GLN A 90 2.71 4.83 5.46
C GLN A 90 2.44 3.82 4.34
N ALA A 91 1.94 4.27 3.18
CA ALA A 91 1.73 3.41 2.02
C ALA A 91 3.05 2.79 1.51
N ILE A 92 4.14 3.57 1.47
CA ILE A 92 5.48 3.08 1.14
C ILE A 92 5.94 2.00 2.11
N LEU A 93 5.75 2.18 3.42
CA LEU A 93 6.15 1.18 4.42
C LEU A 93 5.36 -0.12 4.28
N ILE A 94 4.05 -0.04 4.02
CA ILE A 94 3.22 -1.22 3.74
C ILE A 94 3.71 -1.91 2.46
N ASP A 95 4.02 -1.14 1.41
CA ASP A 95 4.50 -1.68 0.13
C ASP A 95 5.84 -2.43 0.29
N ILE A 96 6.77 -1.84 1.04
CA ILE A 96 8.04 -2.48 1.41
C ILE A 96 7.79 -3.77 2.19
N LEU A 97 6.88 -3.74 3.19
CA LEU A 97 6.57 -4.93 3.97
C LEU A 97 6.02 -6.06 3.10
N VAL A 98 5.08 -5.76 2.20
CA VAL A 98 4.53 -6.72 1.23
C VAL A 98 5.63 -7.27 0.32
N TYR A 99 6.50 -6.41 -0.19
CA TYR A 99 7.62 -6.82 -1.04
C TYR A 99 8.58 -7.77 -0.30
N LEU A 100 8.97 -7.43 0.94
CA LEU A 100 9.85 -8.27 1.77
C LEU A 100 9.20 -9.61 2.11
N LEU A 101 7.91 -9.63 2.43
CA LEU A 101 7.16 -10.87 2.64
C LEU A 101 7.12 -11.71 1.36
N GLY A 102 6.96 -11.07 0.20
CA GLY A 102 7.04 -11.74 -1.10
C GLY A 102 8.37 -12.42 -1.36
N LEU A 103 9.48 -11.73 -1.08
CA LEU A 103 10.81 -12.33 -1.17
C LEU A 103 10.95 -13.53 -0.24
N ALA A 104 10.55 -13.39 1.02
CA ALA A 104 10.60 -14.48 2.00
C ALA A 104 9.76 -15.69 1.57
N LEU A 105 8.51 -15.46 1.15
CA LEU A 105 7.60 -16.51 0.68
C LEU A 105 8.07 -17.16 -0.61
N GLY A 106 8.75 -16.43 -1.50
CA GLY A 106 9.38 -16.99 -2.68
C GLY A 106 10.39 -18.09 -2.34
N PHE A 107 11.20 -17.90 -1.30
CA PHE A 107 12.12 -18.93 -0.81
C PHE A 107 11.39 -20.13 -0.21
N PHE A 108 10.35 -19.90 0.61
CA PHE A 108 9.60 -20.98 1.24
C PHE A 108 8.79 -21.82 0.23
N ALA A 109 8.14 -21.18 -0.74
CA ALA A 109 7.29 -21.85 -1.72
C ALA A 109 8.08 -22.77 -2.65
N GLN A 110 9.32 -22.40 -3.00
CA GLN A 110 10.21 -23.27 -3.80
C GLN A 110 10.58 -24.56 -3.06
N GLY A 111 10.71 -24.52 -1.73
CA GLY A 111 11.07 -25.69 -0.92
C GLY A 111 9.87 -26.56 -0.50
N LEU A 112 8.70 -25.96 -0.31
CA LEU A 112 7.51 -26.64 0.25
C LEU A 112 6.50 -27.10 -0.81
N GLY A 113 6.57 -26.57 -2.04
CA GLY A 113 5.58 -26.81 -3.09
C GLY A 113 4.23 -26.16 -2.81
N ALA A 114 3.27 -26.35 -3.71
CA ALA A 114 1.91 -25.84 -3.55
C ALA A 114 1.15 -26.68 -2.50
N ASN A 115 0.92 -26.12 -1.32
CA ASN A 115 0.22 -26.77 -0.22
C ASN A 115 -0.58 -25.77 0.62
N LEU A 116 -1.36 -26.29 1.58
CA LEU A 116 -2.20 -25.48 2.45
C LEU A 116 -1.44 -24.42 3.26
N VAL A 117 -0.18 -24.69 3.62
CA VAL A 117 0.66 -23.73 4.36
C VAL A 117 0.99 -22.54 3.47
N VAL A 118 1.42 -22.78 2.23
CA VAL A 118 1.72 -21.71 1.26
C VAL A 118 0.46 -20.90 0.95
N GLU A 119 -0.68 -21.55 0.74
CA GLU A 119 -1.96 -20.87 0.54
C GLU A 119 -2.33 -19.99 1.74
N THR A 120 -2.20 -20.50 2.95
CA THR A 120 -2.50 -19.75 4.18
C THR A 120 -1.60 -18.52 4.29
N LEU A 121 -0.30 -18.67 4.03
CA LEU A 121 0.65 -17.56 4.08
C LEU A 121 0.33 -16.47 3.04
N PHE A 122 0.01 -16.87 1.81
CA PHE A 122 -0.41 -15.93 0.75
C PHE A 122 -1.67 -15.17 1.18
N ASN A 123 -2.67 -15.89 1.71
CA ASN A 123 -3.91 -15.28 2.19
C ASN A 123 -3.66 -14.31 3.35
N VAL A 124 -2.77 -14.63 4.30
CA VAL A 124 -2.41 -13.73 5.40
C VAL A 124 -1.75 -12.44 4.90
N VAL A 125 -0.81 -12.55 3.95
CA VAL A 125 -0.16 -11.37 3.36
C VAL A 125 -1.18 -10.50 2.64
N PHE A 126 -2.02 -11.09 1.78
CA PHE A 126 -3.04 -10.36 1.05
C PHE A 126 -4.05 -9.70 1.99
N LEU A 127 -4.65 -10.45 2.92
CA LEU A 127 -5.68 -9.93 3.82
C LEU A 127 -5.12 -8.86 4.76
N GLY A 128 -3.90 -9.04 5.26
CA GLY A 128 -3.22 -8.04 6.08
C GLY A 128 -3.00 -6.73 5.34
N ALA A 129 -2.43 -6.80 4.13
CA ALA A 129 -2.21 -5.62 3.29
C ALA A 129 -3.52 -4.98 2.84
N PHE A 130 -4.51 -5.77 2.42
CA PHE A 130 -5.83 -5.33 2.02
C PHE A 130 -6.53 -4.58 3.16
N ALA A 131 -6.57 -5.16 4.37
CA ALA A 131 -7.18 -4.54 5.54
C ALA A 131 -6.47 -3.22 5.92
N ALA A 132 -5.12 -3.21 5.94
CA ALA A 132 -4.34 -2.01 6.22
C ALA A 132 -4.61 -0.89 5.19
N CYS A 133 -4.66 -1.22 3.90
CA CYS A 133 -4.93 -0.27 2.83
C CYS A 133 -6.36 0.26 2.90
N VAL A 134 -7.37 -0.62 3.01
CA VAL A 134 -8.78 -0.22 3.09
C VAL A 134 -9.04 0.65 4.32
N TYR A 135 -8.53 0.27 5.48
CA TYR A 135 -8.59 1.08 6.70
C TYR A 135 -7.99 2.47 6.46
N SER A 136 -6.80 2.53 5.85
CA SER A 136 -6.11 3.79 5.62
C SER A 136 -6.78 4.67 4.57
N ILE A 137 -7.37 4.08 3.53
CA ILE A 137 -8.20 4.76 2.54
C ILE A 137 -9.42 5.38 3.22
N ILE A 138 -10.15 4.63 4.04
CA ILE A 138 -11.35 5.11 4.74
C ILE A 138 -11.00 6.28 5.67
N GLN A 139 -9.95 6.15 6.49
CA GLN A 139 -9.50 7.25 7.35
C GLN A 139 -9.07 8.48 6.54
N SER A 140 -8.32 8.27 5.45
CA SER A 140 -7.90 9.34 4.55
C SER A 140 -9.08 10.08 3.94
N VAL A 141 -10.06 9.31 3.46
CA VAL A 141 -11.31 9.84 2.90
C VAL A 141 -12.09 10.62 3.94
N ILE A 142 -12.06 10.27 5.23
CA ILE A 142 -12.73 11.02 6.33
C ILE A 142 -11.85 12.18 6.85
N GLY A 143 -10.60 12.29 6.40
CA GLY A 143 -9.66 13.35 6.80
C GLY A 143 -8.93 13.07 8.11
N LYS A 144 -8.85 11.80 8.53
CA LYS A 144 -8.16 11.33 9.73
C LYS A 144 -6.88 10.60 9.36
N TYR A 145 -5.91 10.62 10.28
CA TYR A 145 -4.70 9.82 10.17
C TYR A 145 -5.06 8.36 10.53
N ALA A 146 -4.61 7.41 9.71
CA ALA A 146 -4.76 6.00 10.00
C ALA A 146 -3.62 5.53 10.91
N ASP A 147 -3.95 5.13 12.13
CA ASP A 147 -2.99 4.66 13.12
C ASP A 147 -2.89 3.14 13.08
N ILE A 148 -1.93 2.64 12.31
CA ILE A 148 -1.48 1.25 12.28
C ILE A 148 -0.26 1.14 13.21
N PRO A 149 -0.33 0.35 14.30
CA PRO A 149 0.78 0.18 15.23
C PRO A 149 2.09 -0.13 14.52
N THR A 150 3.20 0.41 15.00
CA THR A 150 4.55 0.34 14.41
C THR A 150 4.74 1.04 13.06
N ILE A 151 3.82 0.89 12.11
CA ILE A 151 3.93 1.47 10.76
C ILE A 151 3.71 2.99 10.83
N SER A 152 2.68 3.45 11.54
CA SER A 152 2.39 4.87 11.67
C SER A 152 3.47 5.61 12.45
N GLU A 153 4.00 5.00 13.51
CA GLU A 153 5.13 5.55 14.28
C GLU A 153 6.37 5.72 13.39
N ALA A 154 6.70 4.70 12.60
CA ALA A 154 7.76 4.77 11.62
C ALA A 154 7.49 5.86 10.56
N ALA A 155 6.25 5.97 10.06
CA ALA A 155 5.88 7.01 9.11
C ALA A 155 6.06 8.43 9.69
N TYR A 156 5.60 8.67 10.92
CA TYR A 156 5.78 9.96 11.61
C TYR A 156 7.26 10.33 11.77
N SER A 157 8.12 9.35 12.10
CA SER A 157 9.56 9.59 12.26
C SER A 157 10.23 10.10 10.98
N GLN A 158 9.72 9.73 9.80
CA GLN A 158 10.31 10.08 8.50
C GLN A 158 9.80 11.40 7.92
N VAL A 159 8.56 11.77 8.26
CA VAL A 159 7.91 12.98 7.73
C VAL A 159 8.29 14.22 8.53
N GLY A 160 8.74 14.07 9.78
CA GLY A 160 9.02 15.18 10.69
C GLY A 160 7.72 15.89 11.12
N GLY A 161 7.64 16.27 12.40
CA GLY A 161 6.45 16.88 13.01
C GLY A 161 6.00 18.18 12.35
#